data_AF-A0A3L7YS58-F1
#
_entry.id   AF-A0A3L7YS58-F1
#
_cell.length_a   1.000
_cell.length_b   1.000
_cell.length_c   1.000
_cell.angle_alpha   90.00
_cell.angle_beta   90.00
_cell.angle_gamma   90.00
#
_symmetry.space_group_name_H-M   'P 1'
#
loop_
_entity.id
_entity.type
_entity.pdbx_description
1 polymer ?
#
loop_
_entity_poly.entity_id
_entity_poly.type
_entity_poly.pdbx_seq_one_letter_code
_entity_poly.pdbx_strand_id
1 'polypeptide(L)'
;MMSGMELMNAIFLVATIGVGPFWFLMALRPRATITHRLMRTPWPVVGIGLIYASLVLPNVGAILETLLSPTLAAISASLATPEGSLAVWLHVLAFDLLAGRFIWLDGLSRGVGAPLRIASLTLALMFGPIGLLLHLALRPRGVQDPSQPVS
;
A
#
# COMPACT_ATOMS: atom_id res chain seq x y z
N MET A 1 4.56 -18.86 25.80
CA MET A 1 5.34 -18.47 24.61
C MET A 1 4.45 -18.74 23.40
N MET A 2 4.28 -17.79 22.49
CA MET A 2 3.56 -18.05 21.23
C MET A 2 4.42 -18.94 20.33
N SER A 3 3.79 -19.88 19.63
CA SER A 3 4.45 -20.62 18.55
C SER A 3 4.78 -19.70 17.37
N GLY A 4 5.73 -20.12 16.52
CA GLY A 4 6.11 -19.34 15.33
C GLY A 4 4.93 -19.08 14.38
N MET A 5 4.06 -20.08 14.21
CA MET A 5 2.87 -19.94 13.37
C MET A 5 1.84 -18.96 13.94
N GLU A 6 1.60 -18.99 15.26
CA GLU A 6 0.70 -18.03 15.93
C GLU A 6 1.23 -16.60 15.81
N LEU A 7 2.54 -16.40 15.93
CA LEU A 7 3.17 -15.09 15.76
C LEU A 7 2.97 -14.57 14.32
N MET A 8 3.21 -15.40 13.31
CA MET A 8 3.01 -15.02 11.91
C MET A 8 1.55 -14.66 11.61
N ASN A 9 0.59 -15.43 12.13
CA ASN A 9 -0.83 -15.13 12.00
C ASN A 9 -1.22 -13.80 12.69
N ALA A 10 -0.64 -13.52 13.86
CA ALA A 10 -0.85 -12.26 14.54
C ALA A 10 -0.30 -11.08 13.73
N ILE A 11 0.92 -11.19 13.18
CA ILE A 11 1.51 -10.16 12.30
C ILE A 11 0.63 -9.94 11.06
N PHE A 12 0.20 -11.02 10.41
CA PHE A 12 -0.69 -10.98 9.25
C PHE A 12 -1.98 -10.20 9.55
N LEU A 13 -2.67 -10.54 10.64
CA LEU A 13 -3.93 -9.90 11.02
C LEU A 13 -3.72 -8.43 11.40
N VAL A 14 -2.72 -8.13 12.21
CA VAL A 14 -2.41 -6.76 12.66
C VAL A 14 -2.07 -5.88 11.46
N ALA A 15 -1.26 -6.35 10.52
CA ALA A 15 -0.91 -5.59 9.33
C ALA A 15 -2.13 -5.37 8.42
N THR A 16 -2.92 -6.42 8.17
CA THR A 16 -4.09 -6.36 7.30
C THR A 16 -5.17 -5.42 7.85
N ILE A 17 -5.49 -5.53 9.13
CA ILE A 17 -6.46 -4.65 9.78
C ILE A 17 -5.88 -3.24 9.95
N GLY A 18 -4.59 -3.14 10.28
CA GLY A 18 -3.90 -1.88 10.56
C GLY A 18 -3.88 -0.90 9.39
N VAL A 19 -3.87 -1.38 8.14
CA VAL A 19 -3.95 -0.49 6.97
C VAL A 19 -5.36 0.05 6.70
N GLY A 20 -6.40 -0.67 7.14
CA GLY A 20 -7.81 -0.37 6.87
C GLY A 20 -8.24 1.07 7.24
N PRO A 21 -7.91 1.57 8.46
CA PRO A 21 -8.21 2.94 8.85
C PRO A 21 -7.66 4.00 7.87
N PHE A 22 -6.47 3.79 7.30
CA PHE A 22 -5.89 4.76 6.36
C PHE A 22 -6.67 4.81 5.04
N TRP A 23 -7.07 3.67 4.52
CA TRP A 23 -7.94 3.58 3.33
C TRP A 23 -9.29 4.25 3.56
N PHE A 24 -9.92 3.98 4.72
CA PHE A 24 -11.20 4.58 5.08
C PHE A 24 -11.11 6.11 5.18
N LEU A 25 -10.03 6.63 5.79
CA LEU A 25 -9.78 8.07 5.89
C LEU A 25 -9.58 8.71 4.51
N MET A 26 -8.80 8.08 3.62
CA MET A 26 -8.57 8.58 2.26
C MET A 26 -9.83 8.58 1.41
N ALA A 27 -10.68 7.55 1.53
CA ALA A 27 -11.89 7.41 0.73
C ALA A 27 -13.03 8.33 1.21
N LEU A 28 -13.37 8.29 2.51
CA LEU A 28 -14.57 8.93 3.04
C LEU A 28 -14.33 10.35 3.58
N ARG A 29 -13.17 10.61 4.16
CA ARG A 29 -12.82 11.90 4.76
C ARG A 29 -11.51 12.45 4.19
N PRO A 30 -11.40 12.60 2.85
CA PRO A 30 -10.14 12.92 2.18
C PRO A 30 -9.55 14.27 2.57
N ARG A 31 -10.37 15.24 2.99
CA ARG A 31 -9.96 16.60 3.36
C ARG A 31 -9.94 16.84 4.88
N ALA A 32 -10.18 15.82 5.69
CA ALA A 32 -10.14 15.99 7.14
C ALA A 32 -8.69 16.25 7.62
N THR A 33 -8.54 17.08 8.66
CA THR A 33 -7.23 17.43 9.24
C THR A 33 -6.44 16.19 9.66
N ILE A 34 -7.12 15.16 10.20
CA ILE A 34 -6.48 13.90 10.58
C ILE A 34 -5.94 13.12 9.36
N THR A 35 -6.70 13.06 8.27
CA THR A 35 -6.28 12.40 7.02
C THR A 35 -5.04 13.09 6.46
N HIS A 36 -5.05 14.43 6.40
CA HIS A 36 -3.88 15.19 5.97
C HIS A 36 -2.67 14.99 6.87
N ARG A 37 -2.86 15.03 8.20
CA ARG A 37 -1.77 14.86 9.16
C ARG A 37 -1.10 13.49 9.01
N LEU A 38 -1.89 12.42 8.87
CA LEU A 38 -1.36 11.06 8.74
C LEU A 38 -0.78 10.83 7.35
N MET A 39 -1.56 11.07 6.30
CA MET A 39 -1.20 10.68 4.92
C MET A 39 -0.17 11.59 4.27
N ARG A 40 0.08 12.81 4.79
CA ARG A 40 1.21 13.63 4.29
C ARG A 40 2.55 13.12 4.79
N THR A 41 2.59 12.40 5.91
CA THR A 41 3.83 11.79 6.42
C THR A 41 4.08 10.42 5.77
N PRO A 42 5.33 9.93 5.76
CA PRO A 42 5.64 8.58 5.27
C PRO A 42 5.34 7.48 6.30
N TRP A 43 5.05 7.85 7.55
CA TRP A 43 4.92 6.93 8.69
C TRP A 43 3.97 5.74 8.47
N PRO A 44 2.80 5.89 7.81
CA PRO A 44 1.93 4.74 7.54
C PRO A 44 2.61 3.64 6.71
N VAL A 45 3.40 4.03 5.70
CA VAL A 45 4.14 3.11 4.83
C VAL A 45 5.38 2.58 5.55
N VAL A 46 6.10 3.45 6.28
CA VAL A 46 7.28 3.07 7.07
C VAL A 46 6.92 2.01 8.12
N GLY A 47 5.76 2.11 8.77
CA GLY A 47 5.32 1.13 9.76
C GLY A 47 5.25 -0.28 9.18
N ILE A 48 4.58 -0.47 8.03
CA ILE A 48 4.52 -1.77 7.35
C ILE A 48 5.90 -2.20 6.84
N GLY A 49 6.67 -1.25 6.29
CA GLY A 49 8.02 -1.50 5.79
C GLY A 49 8.99 -2.01 6.88
N LEU A 50 8.88 -1.51 8.12
CA LEU A 50 9.70 -1.98 9.24
C LEU A 50 9.32 -3.41 9.67
N ILE A 51 8.02 -3.74 9.66
CA ILE A 51 7.54 -5.11 9.94
C ILE A 51 8.08 -6.05 8.86
N TYR A 52 7.93 -5.68 7.58
CA TYR A 52 8.48 -6.44 6.46
C TYR A 52 10.01 -6.63 6.58
N ALA A 53 10.75 -5.56 6.88
CA ALA A 53 12.20 -5.60 7.04
C ALA A 53 12.62 -6.57 8.16
N SER A 54 11.88 -6.61 9.27
CA SER A 54 12.17 -7.54 10.37
C SER A 54 12.08 -9.02 9.97
N LEU A 55 11.25 -9.36 8.99
CA LEU A 55 11.13 -10.74 8.46
C LEU A 55 12.19 -11.05 7.40
N VAL A 56 12.55 -10.07 6.58
CA VAL A 56 13.43 -10.27 5.41
C VAL A 56 14.91 -10.14 5.77
N LEU A 57 15.28 -9.18 6.62
CA LEU A 57 16.68 -8.91 6.96
C LEU A 57 17.44 -10.14 7.48
N PRO A 58 16.88 -11.02 8.33
CA PRO A 58 17.58 -12.21 8.79
C PRO A 58 17.97 -13.18 7.66
N ASN A 59 17.21 -13.18 6.55
CA ASN A 59 17.38 -14.11 5.43
C ASN A 59 17.79 -13.39 4.13
N VAL A 60 18.25 -12.13 4.23
CA VAL A 60 18.46 -11.26 3.06
C VAL A 60 19.44 -11.84 2.05
N GLY A 61 20.47 -12.58 2.49
CA GLY A 61 21.43 -13.23 1.60
C GLY A 61 20.78 -14.28 0.70
N ALA A 62 20.05 -15.23 1.28
CA ALA A 62 19.34 -16.27 0.54
C ALA A 62 18.25 -15.69 -0.38
N ILE A 63 17.55 -14.66 0.09
CA ILE A 63 16.55 -13.94 -0.71
C ILE A 63 17.24 -13.25 -1.90
N LEU A 64 18.38 -12.58 -1.68
CA LEU A 64 19.11 -11.88 -2.73
C LEU A 64 19.63 -12.84 -3.81
N GLU A 65 20.15 -14.00 -3.44
CA GLU A 65 20.56 -15.03 -4.41
C GLU A 65 19.39 -15.46 -5.30
N THR A 66 18.22 -15.66 -4.71
CA THR A 66 16.99 -16.00 -5.45
C THR A 66 16.55 -14.86 -6.37
N LEU A 67 16.68 -13.60 -5.92
CA LEU A 67 16.32 -12.42 -6.70
C LEU A 67 17.30 -12.10 -7.84
N LEU A 68 18.57 -12.49 -7.73
CA LEU A 68 19.58 -12.31 -8.77
C LEU A 68 19.46 -13.35 -9.89
N SER A 69 18.79 -14.48 -9.64
CA SER A 69 18.48 -15.50 -10.64
C SER A 69 17.03 -15.98 -10.52
N PRO A 70 16.06 -15.07 -10.75
CA PRO A 70 14.66 -15.35 -10.47
C PRO A 70 14.10 -16.34 -11.49
N THR A 71 13.59 -17.47 -10.98
CA THR A 71 12.79 -18.41 -11.78
C THR A 71 11.37 -18.48 -11.23
N LEU A 72 10.39 -18.72 -12.10
CA LEU A 72 9.00 -18.87 -11.68
C LEU A 72 8.84 -20.03 -10.67
N ALA A 73 9.63 -21.10 -10.81
CA ALA A 73 9.64 -22.23 -9.89
C ALA A 73 10.15 -21.83 -8.51
N ALA A 74 11.28 -21.10 -8.42
CA ALA A 74 11.83 -20.67 -7.14
C ALA A 74 10.90 -19.68 -6.41
N ILE A 75 10.29 -18.74 -7.14
CA ILE A 75 9.33 -17.79 -6.56
C ILE A 75 8.09 -18.53 -6.06
N SER A 76 7.54 -19.46 -6.85
CA SER A 76 6.38 -20.28 -6.44
C SER A 76 6.66 -21.10 -5.19
N ALA A 77 7.86 -21.69 -5.10
CA ALA A 77 8.27 -22.46 -3.93
C ALA A 77 8.38 -21.58 -2.68
N SER A 78 8.93 -20.37 -2.80
CA SER A 78 9.00 -19.41 -1.69
C SER A 78 7.61 -18.99 -1.21
N LEU A 79 6.70 -18.68 -2.14
CA LEU A 79 5.31 -18.32 -1.84
C LEU A 79 4.53 -19.46 -1.17
N ALA A 80 4.88 -20.72 -1.42
CA ALA A 80 4.24 -21.87 -0.80
C ALA A 80 4.60 -22.05 0.70
N THR A 81 5.53 -21.27 1.23
CA THR A 81 5.89 -21.27 2.66
C THR A 81 5.10 -20.20 3.44
N PRO A 82 4.78 -20.43 4.72
CA PRO A 82 4.15 -19.40 5.57
C PRO A 82 4.96 -18.10 5.64
N GLU A 83 6.28 -18.20 5.76
CA GLU A 83 7.20 -17.07 5.85
C GLU A 83 7.22 -16.27 4.55
N GLY A 84 7.33 -16.95 3.40
CA GLY A 84 7.33 -16.31 2.09
C GLY A 84 5.98 -15.68 1.75
N SER A 85 4.88 -16.36 2.05
CA SER A 85 3.52 -15.82 1.93
C SER A 85 3.34 -14.56 2.77
N LEU A 86 3.74 -14.57 4.05
CA LEU A 86 3.64 -13.42 4.93
C LEU A 86 4.51 -12.25 4.44
N ALA A 87 5.76 -12.52 4.05
CA ALA A 87 6.67 -11.51 3.55
C ALA A 87 6.10 -10.82 2.29
N VAL A 88 5.59 -11.60 1.34
CA VAL A 88 4.98 -11.06 0.12
C VAL A 88 3.69 -10.30 0.44
N TRP A 89 2.86 -10.78 1.38
CA TRP A 89 1.66 -10.05 1.79
C TRP A 89 1.99 -8.67 2.38
N LEU A 90 2.96 -8.59 3.28
CA LEU A 90 3.41 -7.31 3.85
C LEU A 90 4.02 -6.40 2.78
N HIS A 91 4.74 -6.97 1.82
CA HIS A 91 5.26 -6.23 0.66
C HIS A 91 4.12 -5.61 -0.14
N VAL A 92 3.09 -6.40 -0.49
CA VAL A 92 1.90 -5.92 -1.21
C VAL A 92 1.19 -4.82 -0.41
N LEU A 93 0.94 -5.01 0.88
CA LEU A 93 0.29 -4.00 1.73
C LEU A 93 1.07 -2.67 1.76
N ALA A 94 2.40 -2.72 1.82
CA ALA A 94 3.24 -1.51 1.82
C ALA A 94 3.13 -0.76 0.49
N PHE A 95 3.21 -1.47 -0.63
CA PHE A 95 3.13 -0.87 -1.97
C PHE A 95 1.72 -0.39 -2.32
N ASP A 96 0.67 -1.11 -1.93
CA ASP A 96 -0.71 -0.67 -2.12
C ASP A 96 -1.01 0.58 -1.31
N LEU A 97 -0.54 0.66 -0.06
CA LEU A 97 -0.71 1.86 0.76
C LEU A 97 0.07 3.05 0.17
N LEU A 98 1.26 2.81 -0.38
CA LEU A 98 2.03 3.83 -1.11
C LEU A 98 1.27 4.32 -2.35
N ALA A 99 0.70 3.41 -3.14
CA ALA A 99 -0.10 3.73 -4.31
C ALA A 99 -1.39 4.49 -3.93
N GLY A 100 -2.12 4.04 -2.91
CA GLY A 100 -3.30 4.72 -2.38
C GLY A 100 -2.98 6.12 -1.88
N ARG A 101 -1.89 6.28 -1.14
CA ARG A 101 -1.39 7.59 -0.68
C ARG A 101 -1.05 8.51 -1.86
N PHE A 102 -0.42 7.98 -2.91
CA PHE A 102 -0.13 8.73 -4.13
C PHE A 102 -1.41 9.17 -4.84
N ILE A 103 -2.35 8.26 -5.09
CA ILE A 103 -3.67 8.55 -5.70
C ILE A 103 -4.39 9.65 -4.91
N TRP A 104 -4.36 9.57 -3.58
CA TRP A 104 -4.99 10.55 -2.71
C TRP A 104 -4.31 11.94 -2.78
N LEU A 105 -2.98 12.01 -2.64
CA LEU A 105 -2.23 13.28 -2.71
C LEU A 105 -2.35 13.93 -4.09
N ASP A 106 -2.05 13.17 -5.14
CA ASP A 106 -2.07 13.64 -6.52
C ASP A 106 -3.50 14.02 -6.93
N GLY A 107 -4.49 13.19 -6.57
CA GLY A 107 -5.90 13.47 -6.84
C GLY A 107 -6.41 14.74 -6.15
N LEU A 108 -6.01 15.01 -4.92
CA LEU A 108 -6.36 16.27 -4.25
C LEU A 108 -5.70 17.48 -4.90
N SER A 109 -4.42 17.36 -5.28
CA SER A 109 -3.68 18.47 -5.91
C SER A 109 -4.19 18.83 -7.31
N ARG A 110 -4.80 17.88 -8.02
CA ARG A 110 -5.30 18.03 -9.39
C ARG A 110 -6.82 18.24 -9.49
N GLY A 111 -7.51 18.32 -8.36
CA GLY A 111 -8.97 18.46 -8.35
C GLY A 111 -9.73 17.22 -8.85
N VAL A 112 -9.16 16.02 -8.70
CA VAL A 112 -9.85 14.77 -9.07
C VAL A 112 -11.14 14.63 -8.25
N GLY A 113 -12.26 14.50 -8.95
CA GLY A 113 -13.59 14.34 -8.37
C GLY A 113 -13.71 13.11 -7.48
N ALA A 114 -14.64 13.14 -6.53
CA ALA A 114 -14.84 12.05 -5.58
C ALA A 114 -15.10 10.68 -6.25
N PRO A 115 -15.93 10.55 -7.31
CA PRO A 115 -16.21 9.25 -7.92
C PRO A 115 -14.95 8.56 -8.48
N LEU A 116 -14.15 9.28 -9.28
CA LEU A 116 -12.92 8.74 -9.84
C LEU A 116 -11.91 8.41 -8.74
N ARG A 117 -11.72 9.30 -7.75
CA ARG A 117 -10.80 9.03 -6.65
C ARG A 117 -11.21 7.80 -5.84
N ILE A 118 -12.49 7.65 -5.52
CA ILE A 118 -12.99 6.49 -4.76
C ILE A 118 -12.82 5.21 -5.59
N ALA A 119 -13.16 5.23 -6.88
CA ALA A 119 -12.97 4.08 -7.76
C ALA A 119 -11.48 3.66 -7.84
N SER A 120 -10.58 4.62 -8.06
CA SER A 120 -9.14 4.38 -8.07
C SER A 120 -8.60 3.85 -6.75
N LEU A 121 -9.04 4.39 -5.60
CA LEU A 121 -8.63 3.91 -4.29
C LEU A 121 -9.15 2.48 -4.02
N THR A 122 -10.41 2.19 -4.35
CA THR A 122 -10.99 0.84 -4.19
C THR A 122 -10.27 -0.18 -5.07
N LEU A 123 -10.00 0.17 -6.32
CA LEU A 123 -9.24 -0.71 -7.23
C LEU A 123 -7.77 -0.85 -6.81
N ALA A 124 -7.17 0.16 -6.19
CA ALA A 124 -5.81 0.05 -5.65
C ALA A 124 -5.78 -0.82 -4.39
N LEU A 125 -6.82 -0.79 -3.55
CA LEU A 125 -6.92 -1.66 -2.38
C LEU A 125 -7.10 -3.15 -2.78
N MET A 126 -7.82 -3.43 -3.87
CA MET A 126 -8.13 -4.80 -4.31
C MET A 126 -7.12 -5.36 -5.31
N PHE A 127 -6.64 -4.49 -6.21
CA PHE A 127 -5.84 -4.85 -7.37
C PHE A 127 -4.72 -3.84 -7.62
N GLY A 128 -4.10 -3.29 -6.56
CA GLY A 128 -2.94 -2.39 -6.56
C GLY A 128 -2.68 -1.60 -7.86
N PRO A 129 -1.97 -2.19 -8.84
CA PRO A 129 -1.67 -1.56 -10.13
C PRO A 129 -2.88 -1.04 -10.91
N ILE A 130 -4.03 -1.73 -10.89
CA ILE A 130 -5.20 -1.35 -11.69
C ILE A 130 -5.77 -0.01 -11.22
N GLY A 131 -5.87 0.21 -9.91
CA GLY A 131 -6.35 1.48 -9.36
C GLY A 131 -5.41 2.65 -9.66
N LEU A 132 -4.10 2.39 -9.60
CA LEU A 132 -3.08 3.35 -9.98
C LEU A 132 -3.19 3.72 -11.47
N LEU A 133 -3.31 2.72 -12.35
CA LEU A 133 -3.47 2.94 -13.79
C LEU A 133 -4.74 3.75 -14.10
N LEU A 134 -5.87 3.42 -13.46
CA LEU A 134 -7.11 4.18 -13.62
C LEU A 134 -6.92 5.66 -13.24
N HIS A 135 -6.27 5.91 -12.10
CA HIS A 135 -5.99 7.28 -11.66
C HIS A 135 -5.08 8.02 -12.65
N LEU A 136 -3.98 7.39 -13.07
CA LEU A 136 -3.03 7.99 -14.01
C LEU A 136 -3.65 8.29 -15.38
N ALA A 137 -4.54 7.42 -15.86
CA ALA A 137 -5.17 7.55 -17.17
C ALA A 137 -6.23 8.65 -17.20
N LEU A 138 -7.00 8.82 -16.12
CA LEU A 138 -8.18 9.70 -16.11
C LEU A 138 -8.00 11.00 -15.30
N ARG A 139 -6.90 11.15 -14.54
CA ARG A 139 -6.65 12.39 -13.79
C ARG A 139 -6.45 13.60 -14.71
N PRO A 140 -6.82 14.80 -14.28
CA PRO A 140 -6.47 16.04 -14.97
C PRO A 140 -4.96 16.22 -15.15
N ARG A 141 -4.55 16.76 -16.31
CA ARG A 141 -3.13 17.00 -16.63
C ARG A 141 -2.54 18.18 -15.86
N GLY A 142 -3.35 19.21 -15.60
CA GLY A 142 -2.95 20.37 -14.80
C GLY A 142 -3.03 20.10 -13.30
N VAL A 143 -2.15 20.76 -12.54
CA VAL A 143 -2.33 20.92 -11.09
C VAL A 143 -3.35 22.05 -10.89
N GLN A 144 -4.29 21.87 -9.97
CA GLN A 144 -5.35 22.84 -9.74
C GLN A 144 -4.74 24.12 -9.14
N ASP A 145 -5.05 25.27 -9.72
CA ASP A 145 -4.69 26.57 -9.13
C ASP A 145 -5.50 26.77 -7.84
N PRO A 146 -4.86 26.95 -6.68
CA PRO A 146 -5.56 27.16 -5.41
C PRO A 146 -6.50 28.38 -5.41
N SER A 147 -6.34 29.31 -6.35
CA SER A 147 -7.12 30.55 -6.43
C SER A 147 -8.46 30.41 -7.18
N GLN A 148 -8.71 29.29 -7.87
CA GLN A 148 -9.94 29.12 -8.66
C GLN A 148 -11.00 28.28 -7.91
N PRO A 149 -12.25 28.79 -7.76
CA PRO A 149 -13.33 28.04 -7.13
C PRO A 149 -13.74 26.83 -8.00
N VAL A 150 -14.08 25.72 -7.33
CA VAL A 150 -14.56 24.50 -7.98
C VAL A 150 -16.01 24.74 -8.42
N SER A 151 -16.27 24.69 -9.73
CA SER A 151 -17.62 24.66 -10.31
C SER A 151 -18.33 23.34 -10.06
#